data_AF-A0A2H0S353-F1
#
_entry.id   AF-A0A2H0S353-F1
#
_cell.length_a   1.000
_cell.length_b   1.000
_cell.length_c   1.000
_cell.angle_alpha   90.00
_cell.angle_beta   90.00
_cell.angle_gamma   90.00
#
_symmetry.space_group_name_H-M   'P 1'
#
loop_
_entity.id
_entity.type
_entity.pdbx_description
1 polymer ?
#
loop_
_entity_poly.entity_id
_entity_poly.type
_entity_poly.pdbx_seq_one_letter_code
_entity_poly.pdbx_strand_id
1 'polypeptide(L)' 'MNEQEVREKCEAFVQSLGVSCFIVFGWEKADRQFGMVSSYHKMPIQAVIKGMSWALNDIVSKAM' A
#
# COMPACT_ATOMS: atom_id res chain seq x y z
N MET A 1 -22.76 -6.27 -2.33
CA MET A 1 -21.76 -7.28 -1.96
C MET A 1 -21.79 -7.42 -0.46
N ASN A 2 -21.91 -8.65 0.05
CA ASN A 2 -21.80 -8.91 1.49
C ASN A 2 -20.31 -9.09 1.89
N GLU A 3 -20.02 -9.10 3.19
CA GLU A 3 -18.63 -9.22 3.70
C GLU A 3 -17.93 -10.50 3.25
N GLN A 4 -18.67 -11.60 3.15
CA GLN A 4 -18.18 -12.90 2.69
C GLN A 4 -17.70 -12.84 1.24
N GLU A 5 -18.51 -12.28 0.34
CA GLU A 5 -18.18 -12.11 -1.08
C GLU A 5 -16.99 -11.16 -1.28
N VAL A 6 -16.86 -10.12 -0.44
CA VAL A 6 -15.70 -9.21 -0.45
C VAL A 6 -14.44 -9.98 -0.09
N ARG A 7 -14.48 -10.76 1.00
CA ARG A 7 -13.33 -11.55 1.46
C ARG A 7 -12.87 -12.54 0.38
N GLU A 8 -13.79 -13.33 -0.17
CA GLU A 8 -13.46 -14.35 -1.18
C GLU A 8 -12.82 -13.73 -2.43
N LYS A 9 -13.32 -12.56 -2.88
CA LYS A 9 -12.70 -11.83 -4.00
C LYS A 9 -11.31 -11.29 -3.66
N CYS A 10 -11.12 -10.76 -2.45
CA CYS A 10 -9.80 -10.30 -2.00
C CYS A 10 -8.80 -11.46 -1.89
N GLU A 11 -9.20 -12.60 -1.33
CA GLU A 11 -8.36 -13.80 -1.21
C GLU A 11 -7.97 -14.35 -2.58
N ALA A 12 -8.92 -14.50 -3.50
CA ALA A 12 -8.66 -14.94 -4.86
C ALA A 12 -7.70 -13.98 -5.60
N PHE A 13 -7.88 -12.67 -5.41
CA PHE A 13 -6.99 -11.66 -5.99
C PHE A 13 -5.55 -11.79 -5.44
N VAL A 14 -5.39 -11.84 -4.13
CA VAL A 14 -4.07 -12.01 -3.47
C VAL A 14 -3.38 -13.29 -3.93
N GLN A 15 -4.11 -14.40 -4.04
CA GLN A 15 -3.60 -15.66 -4.58
C GLN A 15 -3.15 -15.54 -6.03
N SER A 16 -3.92 -14.85 -6.89
CA SER A 16 -3.57 -14.66 -8.31
C SER A 16 -2.30 -13.84 -8.52
N LEU A 17 -1.98 -12.92 -7.60
CA LEU A 17 -0.74 -12.17 -7.59
C LEU A 17 0.48 -13.00 -7.14
N GLY A 18 0.25 -14.22 -6.63
CA GLY A 18 1.30 -15.06 -6.06
C GLY A 18 1.98 -14.40 -4.85
N VAL A 19 1.24 -13.59 -4.10
CA VAL A 19 1.73 -12.94 -2.88
C VAL A 19 0.88 -13.29 -1.67
N SER A 20 1.48 -13.39 -0.48
CA SER A 20 0.74 -13.64 0.76
C SER A 20 0.05 -12.39 1.31
N CYS A 21 0.62 -11.22 1.02
CA CYS A 21 0.13 -9.93 1.46
C CYS A 21 0.77 -8.83 0.60
N PHE A 22 0.00 -7.77 0.36
CA PHE A 22 0.49 -6.52 -0.18
C PHE A 22 -0.22 -5.34 0.50
N ILE A 23 0.47 -4.20 0.55
CA ILE A 23 -0.04 -2.92 1.00
C ILE A 23 0.09 -1.98 -0.19
N VAL A 24 -1.00 -1.30 -0.56
CA VAL A 24 -0.95 -0.11 -1.42
C VAL A 24 -1.38 1.05 -0.55
N PHE A 25 -0.53 2.05 -0.45
CA PHE A 25 -0.78 3.23 0.34
C PHE A 25 -0.64 4.47 -0.56
N GLY A 26 -1.77 5.12 -0.81
CA GLY A 26 -1.86 6.33 -1.61
C GLY A 26 -2.33 7.52 -0.77
N TRP A 27 -1.83 8.71 -1.08
CA TRP A 27 -2.20 9.94 -0.38
C TRP A 27 -2.17 11.13 -1.34
N GLU A 28 -2.94 12.16 -1.00
CA GLU A 28 -2.85 13.45 -1.66
C GLU A 28 -1.67 14.27 -1.09
N LYS A 29 -0.92 14.88 -2.00
CA LYS A 29 0.15 15.84 -1.74
C LYS A 29 -0.38 17.25 -2.05
N ALA A 30 0.43 18.26 -1.75
CA ALA A 30 0.17 19.63 -2.20
C ALA A 30 -0.13 19.70 -3.73
N ASP A 31 -0.94 20.68 -4.11
CA ASP A 31 -1.28 20.99 -5.51
C ASP A 31 -1.98 19.86 -6.26
N ARG A 32 -2.83 19.07 -5.57
CA ARG A 32 -3.58 17.93 -6.14
C ARG A 32 -2.68 16.86 -6.78
N GLN A 33 -1.43 16.78 -6.33
CA GLN A 33 -0.55 15.67 -6.71
C GLN A 33 -0.83 14.48 -5.81
N PHE A 34 -0.58 13.26 -6.30
CA PHE A 34 -0.81 12.05 -5.51
C PHE A 34 0.50 11.28 -5.33
N GLY A 35 0.75 10.86 -4.09
CA GLY A 35 1.79 9.89 -3.75
C GLY A 35 1.22 8.49 -3.71
N MET A 36 2.04 7.50 -4.05
CA MET A 36 1.69 6.09 -3.88
C MET A 36 2.95 5.29 -3.55
N VAL A 37 2.82 4.37 -2.60
CA VAL A 37 3.80 3.31 -2.34
C VAL A 37 3.10 1.97 -2.29
N SER A 38 3.79 0.94 -2.78
CA SER A 38 3.35 -0.45 -2.67
C SER A 38 4.42 -1.25 -1.92
N SER A 39 3.99 -2.15 -1.04
CA SER A 39 4.87 -3.05 -0.29
C SER A 39 4.32 -4.46 -0.29
N TYR A 40 5.15 -5.47 -0.51
CA TYR A 40 4.76 -6.88 -0.47
C TYR A 40 5.94 -7.78 -0.06
N HIS A 41 5.64 -8.97 0.44
CA HIS A 41 6.59 -9.90 1.08
C HIS A 41 7.76 -10.41 0.20
N LYS A 42 7.76 -10.17 -1.12
CA LYS A 42 8.85 -10.53 -2.06
C LYS A 42 9.80 -9.38 -2.36
N MET A 43 9.50 -8.17 -1.90
CA MET A 43 10.40 -7.02 -2.08
C MET A 43 11.60 -7.10 -1.13
N PRO A 44 12.75 -6.50 -1.49
CA PRO A 44 13.85 -6.32 -0.55
C PRO A 44 13.37 -5.57 0.69
N ILE A 45 13.70 -6.09 1.89
CA ILE A 45 13.26 -5.52 3.18
C ILE A 45 13.58 -4.03 3.27
N GLN A 46 14.78 -3.63 2.82
CA GLN A 46 15.20 -2.23 2.83
C GLN A 46 14.32 -1.34 1.94
N ALA A 47 13.84 -1.84 0.80
CA ALA A 47 12.97 -1.10 -0.10
C ALA A 47 11.58 -0.89 0.53
N VAL A 48 11.05 -1.92 1.19
CA VAL A 48 9.78 -1.86 1.93
C VAL A 48 9.85 -0.80 3.04
N ILE A 49 10.86 -0.92 3.91
CA ILE A 49 11.04 0.01 5.05
C ILE A 49 11.22 1.43 4.52
N LYS A 50 12.13 1.65 3.57
CA LYS A 50 12.40 2.98 3.02
C LYS A 50 11.17 3.61 2.37
N GLY A 51 10.44 2.85 1.55
CA GLY A 51 9.24 3.35 0.86
C GLY A 51 8.15 3.77 1.84
N MET A 52 7.85 2.91 2.82
CA MET A 52 6.83 3.21 3.83
C MET A 52 7.26 4.37 4.76
N SER A 53 8.50 4.38 5.24
CA SER A 53 9.03 5.49 6.04
C SER A 53 8.99 6.82 5.30
N TRP A 54 9.33 6.82 4.01
CA TRP A 54 9.23 8.01 3.17
C TRP A 54 7.78 8.49 3.02
N ALA A 55 6.84 7.59 2.74
CA ALA A 55 5.42 7.93 2.61
C ALA A 55 4.86 8.53 3.90
N LEU A 56 5.13 7.92 5.05
CA LEU A 56 4.72 8.42 6.35
C LEU A 56 5.35 9.79 6.65
N ASN A 57 6.63 9.96 6.34
CA ASN A 57 7.32 11.22 6.54
C ASN A 57 6.76 12.35 5.66
N ASP A 58 6.47 12.08 4.38
CA ASP A 58 5.88 13.06 3.47
C ASP A 58 4.49 13.52 3.95
N ILE A 59 3.70 12.61 4.50
CA ILE A 59 2.38 12.94 5.07
C ILE A 59 2.51 13.79 6.33
N VAL A 60 3.32 13.36 7.31
CA VAL A 60 3.43 14.07 8.59
C VAL A 60 4.13 15.42 8.42
N SER A 61 5.12 15.53 7.53
CA SER A 61 5.84 16.79 7.30
C SER A 61 5.02 17.83 6.54
N LYS A 62 3.93 17.42 5.86
CA LYS A 62 3.00 18.33 5.17
C LYS A 62 1.72 18.58 5.95
N ALA A 63 1.42 17.75 6.95
CA ALA A 63 0.32 17.96 7.88
C ALA A 63 0.67 18.96 9.00
N MET A 64 1.96 19.27 9.18
CA MET A 64 2.50 20.37 9.99
C MET A 64 2.83 21.56 9.10
#